data_AF-X5F9K2-F1
#
_entry.id   AF-X5F9K2-F1
#
_cell.length_a   1.000
_cell.length_b   1.000
_cell.length_c   1.000
_cell.angle_alpha   90.00
_cell.angle_beta   90.00
_cell.angle_gamma   90.00
#
_symmetry.space_group_name_H-M   'P 1'
#
loop_
_entity.id
_entity.type
_entity.pdbx_description
1 polymer ?
#
loop_
_entity_poly.entity_id
_entity_poly.type
_entity_poly.pdbx_seq_one_letter_code
_entity_poly.pdbx_strand_id
1 'polypeptide(L)'
;MTLKTDLLPKINNEDYQRLILKHSAEFSGGEIRLLNEILEKFNFDVVQAQALAQAVMQQVRFDPNAYHIDSDDEDTTGICPHCINPPMPPLRDYLVWRETRG
;
A
#
# COMPACT_ATOMS: atom_id res chain seq x y z
N MET A 1 15.43 4.29 6.03
CA MET A 1 15.37 3.19 5.05
C MET A 1 15.20 3.82 3.68
N THR A 2 15.84 3.31 2.63
CA THR A 2 15.71 3.85 1.25
C THR A 2 15.14 2.80 0.31
N LEU A 3 14.49 3.25 -0.77
CA LEU A 3 14.00 2.36 -1.83
C LEU A 3 15.17 1.72 -2.59
N LYS A 4 15.08 0.43 -2.89
CA LYS A 4 16.01 -0.32 -3.73
C LYS A 4 15.72 -0.07 -5.21
N THR A 5 16.26 1.03 -5.73
CA THR A 5 15.99 1.47 -7.10
C THR A 5 16.55 0.54 -8.17
N ASP A 6 17.55 -0.27 -7.83
CA ASP A 6 18.12 -1.33 -8.67
C ASP A 6 17.11 -2.45 -8.99
N LEU A 7 16.03 -2.57 -8.23
CA LEU A 7 14.95 -3.54 -8.47
C LEU A 7 13.82 -3.00 -9.36
N LEU A 8 13.75 -1.69 -9.59
CA LEU A 8 12.72 -1.07 -10.43
C LEU A 8 12.74 -1.52 -11.91
N PRO A 9 13.88 -1.89 -12.52
CA PRO A 9 13.88 -2.47 -13.86
C PRO A 9 13.05 -3.75 -14.02
N LYS A 10 12.65 -4.43 -12.93
CA LYS A 10 11.69 -5.55 -12.97
C LYS A 10 10.29 -5.13 -13.43
N ILE A 11 10.01 -3.83 -13.42
CA ILE A 11 8.79 -3.21 -13.90
C ILE A 11 9.08 -2.64 -15.29
N ASN A 12 8.71 -3.35 -16.34
CA ASN A 12 9.09 -2.98 -17.72
C ASN A 12 8.55 -1.62 -18.20
N ASN A 13 7.55 -1.06 -17.51
CA ASN A 13 6.96 0.23 -17.86
C ASN A 13 7.64 1.38 -17.07
N GLU A 14 8.32 2.28 -17.78
CA GLU A 14 9.04 3.42 -17.19
C GLU A 14 8.13 4.41 -16.45
N ASP A 15 6.89 4.62 -16.90
CA ASP A 15 5.96 5.53 -16.24
C ASP A 15 5.58 5.00 -14.86
N TYR A 16 5.39 3.68 -14.74
CA TYR A 16 5.15 3.04 -13.44
C TYR A 16 6.36 3.12 -12.53
N GLN A 17 7.57 2.93 -13.06
CA GLN A 17 8.80 3.15 -12.27
C GLN A 17 8.88 4.58 -11.72
N ARG A 18 8.60 5.58 -12.56
CA ARG A 18 8.59 7.00 -12.15
C ARG A 18 7.53 7.30 -11.10
N LEU A 19 6.33 6.74 -11.24
CA LEU A 19 5.26 6.90 -10.24
C LEU A 19 5.67 6.29 -8.90
N ILE A 20 6.22 5.09 -8.92
CA ILE A 20 6.67 4.40 -7.71
C ILE A 20 7.77 5.20 -7.02
N LEU A 21 8.78 5.65 -7.76
CA LEU A 21 9.86 6.51 -7.24
C LEU A 21 9.31 7.78 -6.60
N LYS A 22 8.48 8.52 -7.35
CA LYS A 22 7.93 9.81 -6.91
C LYS A 22 7.17 9.69 -5.59
N HIS A 23 6.24 8.74 -5.52
CA HIS A 23 5.34 8.61 -4.37
C HIS A 23 5.99 7.90 -3.18
N SER A 24 6.93 6.99 -3.43
CA SER A 24 7.69 6.35 -2.34
C SER A 24 8.55 7.34 -1.54
N ALA A 25 8.86 8.52 -2.07
CA ALA A 25 9.60 9.56 -1.33
C ALA A 25 8.86 10.04 -0.08
N GLU A 26 7.52 9.89 -0.04
CA GLU A 26 6.66 10.29 1.08
C GLU A 26 6.44 9.15 2.09
N PHE A 27 6.96 7.95 1.82
CA PHE A 27 6.75 6.79 2.67
C PHE A 27 7.60 6.82 3.94
N SER A 28 6.99 6.32 5.02
CA SER A 28 7.68 5.95 6.25
C SER A 28 8.70 4.82 6.02
N GLY A 29 9.60 4.63 6.97
CA GLY A 29 10.60 3.55 6.89
C GLY A 29 9.98 2.15 6.80
N GLY A 30 8.81 1.93 7.41
CA GLY A 30 8.07 0.67 7.35
C GLY A 30 7.47 0.41 5.97
N GLU A 31 6.88 1.44 5.36
CA GLU A 31 6.31 1.37 4.01
C GLU A 31 7.39 1.17 2.94
N ILE A 32 8.54 1.84 3.06
CA ILE A 32 9.71 1.58 2.21
C ILE A 32 10.19 0.14 2.34
N ARG A 33 10.23 -0.39 3.56
CA ARG A 33 10.64 -1.79 3.79
C ARG A 33 9.67 -2.76 3.12
N LEU A 34 8.36 -2.54 3.24
CA LEU A 34 7.34 -3.36 2.61
C LEU A 34 7.42 -3.29 1.07
N LEU A 35 7.59 -2.09 0.51
CA LEU A 35 7.74 -1.93 -0.93
C LEU A 35 9.00 -2.64 -1.44
N ASN A 36 10.13 -2.54 -0.73
CA ASN A 36 11.34 -3.29 -1.07
C ASN A 36 11.10 -4.80 -1.04
N GLU A 37 10.41 -5.32 -0.01
CA GLU A 37 10.09 -6.75 0.09
C GLU A 37 9.25 -7.22 -1.11
N ILE A 38 8.25 -6.44 -1.52
CA ILE A 38 7.42 -6.74 -2.71
C ILE A 38 8.30 -6.79 -3.97
N LEU A 39 9.15 -5.78 -4.16
CA LEU A 39 10.05 -5.69 -5.32
C LEU A 39 11.07 -6.84 -5.35
N GLU A 40 11.52 -7.32 -4.20
CA GLU A 40 12.42 -8.47 -4.10
C GLU A 40 11.70 -9.77 -4.43
N LYS A 41 10.53 -9.99 -3.80
CA LYS A 41 9.81 -11.26 -3.80
C LYS A 41 9.20 -11.60 -5.16
N PHE A 42 8.77 -10.61 -5.94
CA PHE A 42 7.94 -10.83 -7.12
C PHE A 42 8.55 -10.30 -8.41
N ASN A 43 8.22 -10.95 -9.53
CA ASN A 43 8.33 -10.35 -10.87
C ASN A 43 7.00 -9.71 -11.26
N PHE A 44 7.00 -8.88 -12.30
CA PHE A 44 5.82 -8.10 -12.69
C PHE A 44 5.53 -8.26 -14.17
N ASP A 45 4.34 -8.77 -14.49
CA ASP A 45 3.69 -8.47 -15.76
C ASP A 45 3.10 -7.05 -15.74
N VAL A 46 2.47 -6.64 -16.85
CA VAL A 46 1.91 -5.30 -17.01
C VAL A 46 0.78 -5.02 -16.00
N VAL A 47 -0.10 -5.99 -15.72
CA VAL A 47 -1.24 -5.81 -14.82
C VAL A 47 -0.75 -5.73 -13.37
N GLN A 48 0.17 -6.61 -12.98
CA GLN A 48 0.78 -6.62 -11.66
C GLN A 48 1.57 -5.34 -11.40
N ALA A 49 2.31 -4.83 -12.39
CA ALA A 49 3.03 -3.58 -12.32
C ALA A 49 2.09 -2.37 -12.19
N GLN A 50 1.02 -2.33 -12.99
CA GLN A 50 0.01 -1.29 -12.93
C GLN A 50 -0.65 -1.25 -11.55
N ALA A 51 -1.03 -2.42 -11.02
CA ALA A 51 -1.64 -2.53 -9.70
C ALA A 51 -0.67 -2.09 -8.58
N LEU A 52 0.63 -2.40 -8.68
CA LEU A 52 1.62 -1.90 -7.72
C LEU A 52 1.73 -0.38 -7.77
N ALA A 53 1.80 0.22 -8.96
CA ALA A 53 1.88 1.66 -9.11
C ALA A 53 0.65 2.36 -8.51
N GLN A 54 -0.56 1.81 -8.72
CA GLN A 54 -1.79 2.31 -8.10
C GLN A 54 -1.76 2.19 -6.57
N ALA A 55 -1.34 1.04 -6.04
CA ALA A 55 -1.22 0.83 -4.59
C ALA A 55 -0.23 1.84 -3.97
N VAL A 56 0.91 2.08 -4.62
CA VAL A 56 1.89 3.08 -4.18
C VAL A 56 1.30 4.50 -4.16
N MET A 57 0.55 4.88 -5.20
CA MET A 57 -0.12 6.19 -5.26
C MET A 57 -1.19 6.35 -4.17
N GLN A 58 -1.94 5.30 -3.87
CA GLN A 58 -2.99 5.31 -2.86
C GLN A 58 -2.41 5.31 -1.44
N GLN A 59 -1.30 4.61 -1.22
CA GLN A 59 -0.64 4.51 0.09
C GLN A 59 -0.27 5.89 0.65
N VAL A 60 0.22 6.81 -0.19
CA VAL A 60 0.57 8.18 0.22
C VAL A 60 -0.63 8.92 0.85
N ARG A 61 -1.85 8.62 0.41
CA ARG A 61 -3.08 9.28 0.85
C ARG A 61 -3.86 8.45 1.86
N PHE A 62 -3.32 7.31 2.27
CA PHE A 62 -4.01 6.40 3.15
C PHE A 62 -3.98 6.95 4.58
N ASP A 63 -5.15 7.37 5.04
CA ASP A 63 -5.38 7.71 6.44
C ASP A 63 -6.19 6.59 7.10
N PRO A 64 -5.58 5.82 8.03
CA PRO A 64 -6.26 4.73 8.71
C PRO A 64 -7.41 5.22 9.59
N ASN A 65 -7.52 6.51 9.90
CA ASN A 65 -8.56 7.05 10.79
C ASN A 65 -9.66 7.83 10.07
N ALA A 66 -9.58 8.00 8.73
CA ALA A 66 -10.47 8.90 7.97
C ALA A 66 -11.97 8.61 8.12
N TYR A 67 -12.35 7.40 8.53
CA TYR A 67 -13.74 6.97 8.73
C TYR A 67 -14.05 6.55 10.17
N HIS A 68 -13.26 6.99 11.15
CA HIS A 68 -13.58 6.74 12.55
C HIS A 68 -14.87 7.50 12.91
N ILE A 69 -15.88 6.79 13.39
CA ILE A 69 -17.09 7.40 13.94
C ILE A 69 -16.92 7.39 15.45
N ASP A 70 -16.74 8.57 16.03
CA ASP A 70 -16.78 8.76 17.48
C ASP A 70 -18.23 8.55 17.92
N SER A 71 -18.51 7.39 18.52
CA SER A 71 -19.83 7.07 19.05
C SER A 71 -20.06 7.89 20.32
N ASP A 72 -20.57 9.12 20.17
CA ASP A 72 -20.92 10.04 21.26
C ASP A 72 -22.31 9.73 21.87
N ASP A 73 -22.78 8.49 21.76
CA ASP A 73 -24.07 8.05 22.32
C ASP A 73 -23.81 7.25 23.59
N GLU A 74 -23.94 7.94 24.73
CA GLU A 74 -23.67 7.51 26.11
C GLU A 74 -24.49 6.28 26.56
N ASP A 75 -25.44 5.80 25.75
CA ASP A 75 -26.32 4.66 26.05
C ASP A 75 -26.11 3.42 25.15
N THR A 76 -25.21 3.46 24.18
CA THR A 76 -24.86 2.27 23.38
C THR A 76 -23.36 2.00 23.49
N THR A 77 -22.96 0.90 24.13
CA THR A 77 -21.59 0.36 24.05
C THR A 77 -21.31 -0.24 22.66
N GLY A 78 -21.63 0.51 21.61
CA GLY A 78 -21.38 0.14 20.23
C GLY A 78 -19.90 0.23 19.94
N ILE A 79 -19.24 -0.92 19.78
CA ILE A 79 -17.87 -0.96 19.28
C ILE A 79 -17.89 -0.42 17.84
N CYS A 80 -17.10 0.61 17.57
CA CYS A 80 -17.01 1.20 16.23
C CYS A 80 -16.63 0.11 15.20
N PRO A 81 -17.42 -0.10 14.13
CA PRO A 81 -17.14 -1.13 13.12
C PRO A 81 -15.75 -0.98 12.48
N HIS A 82 -15.25 0.26 12.39
CA HIS A 82 -13.90 0.58 11.94
C HIS A 82 -12.85 -0.05 12.87
N CYS A 83 -13.01 0.04 14.18
CA CYS A 83 -12.07 -0.56 15.14
C CYS A 83 -12.10 -2.09 15.14
N ILE A 84 -13.23 -2.70 14.74
CA ILE A 84 -13.34 -4.16 14.58
C ILE A 84 -12.61 -4.62 13.31
N ASN A 85 -12.72 -3.86 12.23
CA ASN A 85 -12.10 -4.20 10.95
C ASN A 85 -11.51 -2.96 10.28
N PRO A 86 -10.29 -2.55 10.67
CA PRO A 86 -9.67 -1.38 10.09
C PRO A 86 -9.36 -1.59 8.60
N PRO A 87 -9.42 -0.52 7.79
CA PRO A 87 -9.10 -0.62 6.37
C PRO A 87 -7.64 -1.08 6.21
N MET A 88 -7.40 -2.00 5.29
CA MET A 88 -6.06 -2.48 5.03
C MET A 88 -5.28 -1.42 4.22
N PRO A 89 -4.03 -1.10 4.60
CA PRO A 89 -3.20 -0.20 3.81
C PRO A 89 -3.01 -0.71 2.37
N PRO A 90 -3.06 0.16 1.35
CA PRO A 90 -3.00 -0.24 -0.07
C PRO A 90 -1.81 -1.13 -0.43
N LEU A 91 -0.60 -0.86 0.07
CA LEU A 91 0.57 -1.72 -0.19
C LEU A 91 0.43 -3.09 0.45
N ARG A 92 -0.20 -3.16 1.63
CA ARG A 92 -0.43 -4.43 2.32
C ARG A 92 -1.47 -5.26 1.58
N ASP A 93 -2.53 -4.62 1.11
CA ASP A 93 -3.56 -5.25 0.29
C ASP A 93 -2.96 -5.80 -1.03
N TYR A 94 -2.11 -5.02 -1.70
CA TYR A 94 -1.37 -5.49 -2.88
C TYR A 94 -0.53 -6.73 -2.60
N LEU A 95 0.21 -6.76 -1.47
CA LEU A 95 1.00 -7.94 -1.09
C LEU A 95 0.11 -9.18 -0.91
N VAL A 96 -1.01 -9.05 -0.18
CA VAL A 96 -1.95 -10.16 0.04
C VAL A 96 -2.54 -10.64 -1.28
N TRP A 97 -2.86 -9.73 -2.19
CA TRP A 97 -3.34 -10.08 -3.53
C TRP A 97 -2.30 -10.90 -4.32
N ARG A 98 -1.01 -10.49 -4.28
CA ARG A 98 0.09 -11.25 -4.90
C ARG A 98 0.31 -12.63 -4.28
N GLU A 99 0.07 -12.77 -2.98
CA GLU A 99 0.22 -14.06 -2.30
C GLU A 99 -0.94 -15.03 -2.57
N THR A 100 -2.12 -14.52 -2.91
CA THR A 100 -3.35 -15.33 -3.01
C THR A 100 -3.79 -15.58 -4.45
N ARG A 101 -3.52 -14.66 -5.38
CA ARG A 101 -4.12 -14.66 -6.71
C ARG A 101 -3.19 -14.21 -7.85
N GLY A 102 -2.12 -13.48 -7.56
CA GLY A 102 -1.35 -12.67 -8.52
C GLY A 102 0.05 -13.14 -8.86
#